data_AF-A0A2N2HFK4-F1
#
_entry.id   AF-A0A2N2HFK4-F1
#
_cell.length_a   1.000
_cell.length_b   1.000
_cell.length_c   1.000
_cell.angle_alpha   90.00
_cell.angle_beta   90.00
_cell.angle_gamma   90.00
#
_symmetry.space_group_name_H-M   'P 1'
#
loop_
_entity.id
_entity.type
_entity.pdbx_description
1 polymer ?
#
loop_
_entity_poly.entity_id
_entity_poly.type
_entity_poly.pdbx_seq_one_letter_code
_entity_poly.pdbx_strand_id
1 'polypeptide(L)'
;AAVKVCQTAGVDVKMITGDHAATATAIARQIGLAGETEQAVTGADMAAVHDREFIDLAGRTSVFARVTPEQKLRLVEALQSRGNVVAMTGDGVNDAPALKQADIGVAMGITGTDVAKEAADMVLTDDDFASIEAAVEEGRGVFDNLVKFIAYALPTNVGQGLVLLAGILVGTALPILPLQILWINMITAVLLGLGLAFEPKEPGIMLRQPRAPGSPILSHGVVIRIVAAGLILLAGAFATFEWAQSAGYGDDVARTAAVNVFMAVQLFYLFACRSMRRSVFTYHPFSNRMIDLGVAVVVVLQVLFTYAPSMHVAYDTAPLTAGQWGAILGIGVGAMLVMDLVGIVLRRLRIE
;
A
#
# COMPACT_ATOMS: atom_id res chain seq x y z
N ALA A 1 16.34 21.81 6.64
CA ALA A 1 15.04 21.66 5.97
C ALA A 1 14.46 20.27 6.21
N ALA A 2 15.18 19.20 5.86
CA ALA A 2 14.73 17.82 5.99
C ALA A 2 14.29 17.40 7.40
N VAL A 3 15.05 17.77 8.45
CA VAL A 3 14.68 17.52 9.86
C VAL A 3 13.28 18.05 10.18
N LYS A 4 12.96 19.27 9.73
CA LYS A 4 11.65 19.89 9.95
C LYS A 4 10.53 19.16 9.20
N VAL A 5 10.81 18.65 8.00
CA VAL A 5 9.83 17.86 7.24
C VAL A 5 9.54 16.54 7.95
N CYS A 6 10.58 15.83 8.41
CA CYS A 6 10.42 14.62 9.22
C CYS A 6 9.61 14.86 10.50
N GLN A 7 9.92 15.93 11.24
CA GLN A 7 9.17 16.33 12.44
C GLN A 7 7.70 16.65 12.11
N THR A 8 7.45 17.36 11.00
CA THR A 8 6.08 17.68 10.53
C THR A 8 5.32 16.40 10.15
N ALA A 9 6.03 15.40 9.64
CA ALA A 9 5.51 14.08 9.31
C ALA A 9 5.31 13.18 10.55
N GLY A 10 5.53 13.70 11.76
CA GLY A 10 5.42 12.97 13.03
C GLY A 10 6.57 11.98 13.27
N VAL A 11 7.68 12.09 12.54
CA VAL A 11 8.89 11.30 12.79
C VAL A 11 9.74 12.03 13.82
N ASP A 12 9.95 11.40 14.97
CA ASP A 12 10.83 11.91 16.00
C ASP A 12 12.29 11.71 15.59
N VAL A 13 13.04 12.82 15.49
CA VAL A 13 14.45 12.80 15.07
C VAL A 13 15.30 12.98 16.32
N LYS A 14 16.32 12.13 16.47
CA LYS A 14 17.25 12.19 17.61
C LYS A 14 18.68 12.26 17.11
N MET A 15 19.46 13.21 17.64
CA MET A 15 20.87 13.36 17.32
C MET A 15 21.70 12.56 18.31
N ILE A 16 22.62 11.75 17.79
CA ILE A 16 23.55 10.93 18.57
C ILE A 16 24.95 11.25 18.06
N THR A 17 25.82 11.80 18.90
CA THR A 17 27.19 12.18 18.50
C THR A 17 28.24 11.82 19.55
N GLY A 18 29.48 11.64 19.09
CA GLY A 18 30.68 11.57 19.93
C GLY A 18 31.18 12.92 20.42
N ASP A 19 30.63 14.03 19.88
CA ASP A 19 31.05 15.38 20.22
C ASP A 19 30.72 15.77 21.67
N HIS A 20 31.31 16.87 22.11
CA HIS A 20 30.99 17.49 23.39
C HIS A 20 29.54 18.01 23.42
N ALA A 21 28.91 17.93 24.59
CA ALA A 21 27.51 18.33 24.80
C ALA A 21 27.21 19.78 24.37
N ALA A 22 28.14 20.72 24.60
CA ALA A 22 27.98 22.10 24.18
C ALA A 22 27.91 22.24 22.66
N THR A 23 28.80 21.57 21.93
CA THR A 23 28.82 21.56 20.45
C THR A 23 27.57 20.87 19.90
N ALA A 24 27.23 19.69 20.43
CA ALA A 24 26.05 18.95 20.02
C ALA A 24 24.76 19.78 20.20
N THR A 25 24.62 20.44 21.35
CA THR A 25 23.47 21.32 21.63
C THR A 25 23.42 22.52 20.68
N ALA A 26 24.57 23.13 20.37
CA ALA A 26 24.65 24.25 19.45
C ALA A 26 24.24 23.84 18.02
N ILE A 27 24.74 22.71 17.52
CA ILE A 27 24.38 22.18 16.20
C ILE A 27 22.89 21.79 16.17
N ALA A 28 22.41 21.09 17.20
CA ALA A 28 21.00 20.69 17.30
C ALA A 28 20.04 21.89 17.25
N ARG A 29 20.40 23.02 17.85
CA ARG A 29 19.62 24.27 17.75
C ARG A 29 19.66 24.87 16.35
N GLN A 30 20.82 24.88 15.69
CA GLN A 30 20.95 25.40 14.33
C GLN A 30 20.09 24.63 13.32
N ILE A 31 19.94 23.31 13.51
CA ILE A 31 19.13 22.47 12.62
C ILE A 31 17.65 22.36 13.04
N GLY A 32 17.25 23.00 14.15
CA GLY A 32 15.86 23.01 14.65
C GLY A 32 15.42 21.73 15.37
N LEU A 33 16.36 20.96 15.92
CA LEU A 33 16.11 19.71 16.64
C LEU A 33 15.81 19.92 18.12
N ALA A 34 16.47 20.90 18.73
CA ALA A 34 16.39 21.17 20.18
C ALA A 34 15.74 22.52 20.46
N GLY A 35 14.91 22.59 21.49
CA GLY A 35 14.37 23.86 22.00
C GLY A 35 15.47 24.78 22.55
N GLU A 36 15.16 26.07 22.75
CA GLU A 36 16.13 27.05 23.27
C GLU A 36 16.72 26.69 24.64
N THR A 37 15.99 25.93 25.46
CA THR A 37 16.39 25.52 26.81
C THR A 37 16.86 24.07 26.89
N GLU A 38 16.74 23.29 25.82
CA GLU A 38 17.11 21.88 25.81
C GLU A 38 18.64 21.74 25.75
N GLN A 39 19.17 20.83 26.58
CA GLN A 39 20.59 20.50 26.67
C GLN A 39 20.80 19.03 26.29
N ALA A 40 21.93 18.74 25.65
CA ALA A 40 22.30 17.36 25.33
C ALA A 40 22.52 16.51 26.58
N VAL A 41 21.97 15.30 26.59
CA VAL A 41 22.24 14.28 27.61
C VAL A 41 23.55 13.58 27.26
N THR A 42 24.48 13.47 28.20
CA THR A 42 25.76 12.84 27.94
C THR A 42 25.72 11.33 28.15
N GLY A 43 26.67 10.60 27.55
CA GLY A 43 26.87 9.18 27.86
C GLY A 43 27.08 8.90 29.35
N ALA A 44 27.68 9.83 30.11
CA ALA A 44 27.82 9.69 31.56
C ALA A 44 26.45 9.77 32.28
N ASP A 45 25.60 10.70 31.85
CA ASP A 45 24.23 10.82 32.37
C ASP A 45 23.40 9.56 32.04
N MET A 46 23.56 9.02 30.83
CA MET A 46 22.90 7.77 30.40
C MET A 46 23.30 6.56 31.25
N ALA A 47 24.55 6.51 31.72
CA ALA A 47 25.06 5.43 32.57
C ALA A 47 24.58 5.53 34.02
N ALA A 48 24.28 6.74 34.50
CA ALA A 48 23.79 6.98 35.86
C ALA A 48 22.30 6.63 36.05
N VAL A 49 21.55 6.49 34.96
CA VAL A 49 20.09 6.26 34.97
C VAL A 49 19.77 4.77 34.89
N HIS A 50 18.87 4.32 35.77
CA HIS A 50 18.38 2.94 35.79
C HIS A 50 17.56 2.61 34.53
N ASP A 51 17.63 1.38 34.04
CA ASP A 51 17.02 0.95 32.76
C ASP A 51 15.54 1.34 32.56
N ARG A 52 14.72 1.34 33.61
CA ARG A 52 13.31 1.73 33.50
C ARG A 52 13.15 3.23 33.21
N GLU A 53 13.94 4.06 33.89
CA GLU A 53 13.96 5.51 33.68
C GLU A 53 14.67 5.89 32.38
N PHE A 54 15.57 5.03 31.92
CA PHE A 54 16.28 5.22 30.65
C PHE A 54 15.32 5.19 29.46
N ILE A 55 14.27 4.37 29.48
CA ILE A 55 13.23 4.35 28.44
C ILE A 55 12.52 5.71 28.35
N ASP A 56 12.22 6.33 29.49
CA ASP A 56 11.60 7.64 29.54
C ASP A 56 12.53 8.77 29.11
N LEU A 57 13.80 8.68 29.53
CA LEU A 57 14.86 9.57 29.09
C LEU A 57 15.06 9.49 27.57
N ALA A 58 15.17 8.28 27.02
CA ALA A 58 15.34 8.03 25.60
C ALA A 58 14.21 8.67 24.77
N GLY A 59 12.97 8.54 25.24
CA GLY A 59 11.81 9.09 24.55
C GLY A 59 11.78 10.61 24.51
N ARG A 60 12.05 11.28 25.64
CA ARG A 60 11.90 12.75 25.74
C ARG A 60 13.10 13.56 25.25
N THR A 61 14.27 12.94 25.13
CA THR A 61 15.52 13.62 24.79
C THR A 61 15.75 13.61 23.28
N SER A 62 16.11 14.77 22.72
CA SER A 62 16.38 14.91 21.28
C SER A 62 17.87 14.84 20.94
N VAL A 63 18.77 15.07 21.90
CA VAL A 63 20.23 15.17 21.67
C VAL A 63 21.01 14.36 22.70
N PHE A 64 21.83 13.44 22.22
CA PHE A 64 22.76 12.63 23.00
C PHE A 64 24.20 12.89 22.56
N ALA A 65 25.08 13.16 23.52
CA ALA A 65 26.47 13.55 23.28
C ALA A 65 27.46 12.63 24.01
N ARG A 66 28.66 12.45 23.45
CA ARG A 66 29.68 11.51 23.95
C ARG A 66 29.13 10.11 24.23
N VAL A 67 28.36 9.57 23.28
CA VAL A 67 27.68 8.28 23.41
C VAL A 67 28.62 7.15 23.00
N THR A 68 28.72 6.08 23.79
CA THR A 68 29.51 4.88 23.44
C THR A 68 28.73 3.95 22.50
N PRO A 69 29.39 3.03 21.78
CA PRO A 69 28.72 2.05 20.90
C PRO A 69 27.60 1.27 21.60
N GLU A 70 27.85 0.80 22.82
CA GLU A 70 26.91 0.04 23.63
C GLU A 70 25.70 0.89 24.04
N GLN A 71 25.92 2.20 24.26
CA GLN A 71 24.85 3.13 24.58
C GLN A 71 23.98 3.47 23.38
N LYS A 72 24.54 3.47 22.15
CA LYS A 72 23.75 3.60 20.92
C LYS A 72 22.80 2.41 20.78
N LEU A 73 23.31 1.19 20.98
CA LEU A 73 22.51 -0.03 20.96
C LEU A 73 21.38 0.02 22.01
N ARG A 74 21.73 0.32 23.27
CA ARG A 74 20.76 0.44 24.38
C ARG A 74 19.68 1.50 24.10
N LEU A 75 20.03 2.59 23.41
CA LEU A 75 19.08 3.63 23.01
C LEU A 75 18.08 3.10 21.98
N VAL A 76 18.54 2.36 20.97
CA VAL A 76 17.67 1.73 19.98
C VAL A 76 16.69 0.76 20.65
N GLU A 77 17.17 -0.12 21.51
CA GLU A 77 16.35 -1.08 22.26
C GLU A 77 15.31 -0.38 23.15
N ALA A 78 15.70 0.69 23.84
CA ALA A 78 14.80 1.47 24.68
C ALA A 78 13.68 2.14 23.86
N LEU A 79 14.00 2.68 22.69
CA LEU A 79 13.00 3.28 21.79
C LEU A 79 12.07 2.23 21.18
N GLN A 80 12.60 1.06 20.80
CA GLN A 80 11.82 -0.08 20.32
C GLN A 80 10.87 -0.64 21.39
N SER A 81 11.29 -0.67 22.67
CA SER A 81 10.46 -1.14 23.78
C SER A 81 9.16 -0.35 23.97
N ARG A 82 9.09 0.88 23.43
CA ARG A 82 7.90 1.73 23.40
C ARG A 82 6.97 1.46 22.21
N GLY A 83 7.30 0.47 21.37
CA GLY A 83 6.55 0.13 20.16
C GLY A 83 6.81 1.07 18.98
N ASN A 84 7.92 1.83 19.01
CA ASN A 84 8.35 2.64 17.87
C ASN A 84 9.09 1.76 16.86
N VAL A 85 8.98 2.11 15.58
CA VAL A 85 9.87 1.63 14.52
C VAL A 85 11.05 2.59 14.47
N VAL A 86 12.26 2.08 14.68
CA VAL A 86 13.48 2.88 14.84
C VAL A 86 14.37 2.73 13.62
N ALA A 87 14.72 3.86 13.01
CA ALA A 87 15.80 3.92 12.03
C ALA A 87 17.06 4.49 12.69
N MET A 88 18.20 3.82 12.52
CA MET A 88 19.49 4.23 13.07
C MET A 88 20.44 4.59 11.93
N THR A 89 21.13 5.71 12.02
CA THR A 89 22.16 6.13 11.05
C THR A 89 23.56 5.95 11.63
N GLY A 90 24.51 5.50 10.84
CA GLY A 90 25.89 5.32 11.27
C GLY A 90 26.89 5.20 10.13
N ASP A 91 28.15 5.48 10.41
CA ASP A 91 29.25 5.47 9.44
C ASP A 91 30.41 4.56 9.90
N GLY A 92 30.58 4.41 11.21
CA GLY A 92 31.67 3.63 11.80
C GLY A 92 31.34 2.16 12.04
N VAL A 93 32.40 1.34 12.15
CA VAL A 93 32.34 -0.05 12.65
C VAL A 93 31.63 -0.13 14.01
N ASN A 94 31.82 0.91 14.82
CA ASN A 94 31.20 1.08 16.13
C ASN A 94 29.67 1.18 16.09
N ASP A 95 29.09 1.57 14.94
CA ASP A 95 27.65 1.70 14.79
C ASP A 95 27.00 0.41 14.30
N ALA A 96 27.78 -0.54 13.80
CA ALA A 96 27.27 -1.80 13.24
C ALA A 96 26.31 -2.57 14.17
N PRO A 97 26.56 -2.69 15.49
CA PRO A 97 25.60 -3.34 16.38
C PRO A 97 24.25 -2.60 16.46
N ALA A 98 24.29 -1.26 16.55
CA ALA A 98 23.07 -0.43 16.64
C ALA A 98 22.32 -0.37 15.30
N LEU A 99 23.04 -0.32 14.17
CA LEU A 99 22.48 -0.40 12.82
C LEU A 99 21.71 -1.71 12.64
N LYS A 100 22.31 -2.84 13.03
CA LYS A 100 21.69 -4.16 12.91
C LYS A 100 20.52 -4.39 13.87
N GLN A 101 20.53 -3.73 15.03
CA GLN A 101 19.44 -3.83 16.00
C GLN A 101 18.21 -2.99 15.61
N ALA A 102 18.43 -1.89 14.89
CA ALA A 102 17.35 -1.02 14.43
C ALA A 102 16.42 -1.76 13.46
N ASP A 103 15.17 -1.30 13.36
CA ASP A 103 14.24 -1.85 12.37
C ASP A 103 14.66 -1.51 10.94
N ILE A 104 15.40 -0.39 10.78
CA ILE A 104 16.08 0.00 9.55
C ILE A 104 17.45 0.59 9.92
N GLY A 105 18.53 -0.13 9.60
CA GLY A 105 19.89 0.40 9.65
C GLY A 105 20.20 1.23 8.40
N VAL A 106 20.76 2.43 8.57
CA VAL A 106 21.12 3.35 7.48
C VAL A 106 22.61 3.70 7.55
N ALA A 107 23.38 3.26 6.56
CA ALA A 107 24.82 3.54 6.48
C ALA A 107 25.14 4.70 5.52
N MET A 108 26.21 5.44 5.83
CA MET A 108 26.78 6.45 4.93
C MET A 108 27.53 5.78 3.78
N GLY A 109 27.30 6.22 2.54
CA GLY A 109 27.89 5.63 1.33
C GLY A 109 29.31 6.09 1.07
N ILE A 110 29.62 7.36 1.33
CA ILE A 110 30.94 7.95 1.05
C ILE A 110 31.85 7.81 2.27
N THR A 111 31.38 8.28 3.43
CA THR A 111 32.14 8.29 4.68
C THR A 111 32.05 6.99 5.47
N GLY A 112 31.04 6.15 5.18
CA GLY A 112 30.81 4.92 5.93
C GLY A 112 31.79 3.80 5.59
N THR A 113 32.22 3.10 6.65
CA THR A 113 33.03 1.89 6.60
C THR A 113 32.26 0.73 5.96
N ASP A 114 32.98 -0.23 5.36
CA ASP A 114 32.36 -1.41 4.74
C ASP A 114 31.56 -2.22 5.77
N VAL A 115 32.04 -2.30 7.01
CA VAL A 115 31.32 -2.98 8.10
C VAL A 115 29.99 -2.31 8.42
N ALA A 116 29.93 -0.96 8.41
CA ALA A 116 28.68 -0.24 8.63
C ALA A 116 27.69 -0.47 7.46
N LYS A 117 28.18 -0.47 6.21
CA LYS A 117 27.39 -0.74 5.01
C LYS A 117 26.83 -2.16 4.97
N GLU A 118 27.63 -3.16 5.38
CA GLU A 118 27.20 -4.56 5.48
C GLU A 118 26.20 -4.80 6.61
N ALA A 119 26.24 -3.98 7.67
CA ALA A 119 25.33 -4.09 8.80
C ALA A 119 23.99 -3.35 8.60
N ALA A 120 23.89 -2.48 7.59
CA ALA A 120 22.73 -1.64 7.32
C ALA A 120 21.79 -2.25 6.26
N ASP A 121 20.50 -1.94 6.36
CA ASP A 121 19.48 -2.30 5.36
C ASP A 121 19.44 -1.32 4.19
N MET A 122 19.90 -0.08 4.40
CA MET A 122 19.92 1.00 3.43
C MET A 122 21.26 1.74 3.46
N VAL A 123 21.76 2.13 2.29
CA VAL A 123 23.00 2.92 2.15
C VAL A 123 22.70 4.24 1.43
N LEU A 124 23.10 5.36 2.04
CA LEU A 124 22.96 6.70 1.45
C LEU A 124 24.15 6.99 0.54
N THR A 125 23.96 6.91 -0.77
CA THR A 125 25.06 7.09 -1.73
C THR A 125 25.65 8.50 -1.76
N ASP A 126 24.94 9.48 -1.21
CA ASP A 126 25.25 10.90 -1.20
C ASP A 126 25.60 11.46 0.19
N ASP A 127 25.52 10.63 1.24
CA ASP A 127 25.74 11.04 2.64
C ASP A 127 24.80 12.18 3.11
N ASP A 128 23.62 12.34 2.50
CA ASP A 128 22.67 13.40 2.85
C ASP A 128 21.46 12.87 3.63
N PHE A 129 21.16 13.49 4.77
CA PHE A 129 19.95 13.21 5.56
C PHE A 129 18.66 13.47 4.77
N ALA A 130 18.68 14.35 3.77
CA ALA A 130 17.54 14.57 2.87
C ALA A 130 17.12 13.30 2.12
N SER A 131 18.05 12.38 1.86
CA SER A 131 17.74 11.09 1.23
C SER A 131 16.92 10.17 2.16
N ILE A 132 17.04 10.31 3.47
CA ILE A 132 16.18 9.61 4.44
C ILE A 132 14.75 10.17 4.39
N GLU A 133 14.59 11.49 4.31
CA GLU A 133 13.26 12.12 4.14
C GLU A 133 12.57 11.58 2.87
N ALA A 134 13.30 11.56 1.75
CA ALA A 134 12.79 11.04 0.49
C ALA A 134 12.43 9.55 0.57
N ALA A 135 13.25 8.74 1.25
CA ALA A 135 12.97 7.32 1.47
C ALA A 135 11.73 7.09 2.33
N VAL A 136 11.50 7.91 3.37
CA VAL A 136 10.28 7.86 4.19
C VAL A 136 9.05 8.21 3.34
N GLU A 137 9.15 9.25 2.51
CA GLU A 137 8.06 9.62 1.60
C GLU A 137 7.75 8.48 0.61
N GLU A 138 8.78 7.88 0.03
CA GLU A 138 8.65 6.75 -0.91
C GLU A 138 8.03 5.53 -0.25
N GLY A 139 8.51 5.14 0.94
CA GLY A 139 7.98 4.01 1.69
C GLY A 139 6.50 4.18 2.03
N ARG A 140 6.07 5.39 2.41
CA ARG A 140 4.64 5.70 2.61
C ARG A 140 3.84 5.56 1.31
N GLY A 141 4.41 6.00 0.18
CA GLY A 141 3.77 5.90 -1.14
C GLY A 141 3.58 4.45 -1.59
N VAL A 142 4.64 3.64 -1.47
CA VAL A 142 4.62 2.19 -1.76
C VAL A 142 3.58 1.49 -0.90
N PHE A 143 3.50 1.81 0.39
CA PHE A 143 2.51 1.22 1.29
C PHE A 143 1.07 1.58 0.90
N ASP A 144 0.78 2.86 0.62
CA ASP A 144 -0.54 3.32 0.16
C ASP A 144 -0.94 2.57 -1.13
N ASN A 145 -0.01 2.39 -2.06
CA ASN A 145 -0.25 1.68 -3.32
C ASN A 145 -0.47 0.18 -3.12
N LEU A 146 0.23 -0.46 -2.18
CA LEU A 146 0.00 -1.86 -1.80
C LEU A 146 -1.43 -2.05 -1.27
N VAL A 147 -1.92 -1.16 -0.40
CA VAL A 147 -3.29 -1.23 0.11
C VAL A 147 -4.33 -1.07 -1.01
N LYS A 148 -4.11 -0.15 -1.96
CA LYS A 148 -4.98 0.01 -3.14
C LYS A 148 -5.02 -1.27 -3.99
N PHE A 149 -3.86 -1.87 -4.24
CA PHE A 149 -3.77 -3.13 -4.98
C PHE A 149 -4.52 -4.26 -4.27
N ILE A 150 -4.35 -4.41 -2.95
CA ILE A 150 -5.07 -5.42 -2.16
C ILE A 150 -6.59 -5.19 -2.20
N ALA A 151 -7.03 -3.93 -2.02
CA ALA A 151 -8.44 -3.55 -2.07
C ALA A 151 -9.07 -3.74 -3.47
N TYR A 152 -8.25 -3.79 -4.52
CA TYR A 152 -8.63 -4.07 -5.89
C TYR A 152 -8.66 -5.58 -6.20
N ALA A 153 -7.62 -6.33 -5.80
CA ALA A 153 -7.43 -7.73 -6.18
C ALA A 153 -8.25 -8.73 -5.34
N LEU A 154 -8.41 -8.50 -4.03
CA LEU A 154 -9.15 -9.42 -3.15
C LEU A 154 -10.65 -9.56 -3.49
N PRO A 155 -11.39 -8.48 -3.82
CA PRO A 155 -12.80 -8.63 -4.18
C PRO A 155 -13.04 -9.55 -5.38
N THR A 156 -12.11 -9.63 -6.34
CA THR A 156 -12.21 -10.55 -7.48
C THR A 156 -12.25 -11.99 -7.03
N ASN A 157 -11.36 -12.37 -6.12
CA ASN A 157 -11.28 -13.72 -5.57
C ASN A 157 -12.51 -14.04 -4.71
N VAL A 158 -12.96 -13.08 -3.90
CA VAL A 158 -14.21 -13.21 -3.12
C VAL A 158 -15.40 -13.41 -4.05
N GLY A 159 -15.53 -12.59 -5.10
CA GLY A 159 -16.59 -12.70 -6.09
C GLY A 159 -16.58 -14.04 -6.82
N GLN A 160 -15.42 -14.49 -7.31
CA GLN A 160 -15.28 -15.80 -7.98
C GLN A 160 -15.68 -16.95 -7.06
N GLY A 161 -15.20 -16.95 -5.81
CA GLY A 161 -15.55 -17.96 -4.82
C GLY A 161 -17.04 -17.97 -4.50
N LEU A 162 -17.65 -16.80 -4.33
CA LEU A 162 -19.08 -16.66 -4.06
C LEU A 162 -19.94 -17.10 -5.25
N VAL A 163 -19.55 -16.78 -6.48
CA VAL A 163 -20.28 -17.17 -7.70
C VAL A 163 -20.26 -18.69 -7.88
N LEU A 164 -19.10 -19.32 -7.66
CA LEU A 164 -18.99 -20.78 -7.67
C LEU A 164 -19.88 -21.41 -6.60
N LEU A 165 -19.82 -20.90 -5.37
CA LEU A 165 -20.65 -21.37 -4.27
C LEU A 165 -22.16 -21.21 -4.59
N ALA A 166 -22.56 -20.08 -5.14
CA ALA A 166 -23.94 -19.83 -5.54
C ALA A 166 -24.42 -20.82 -6.60
N GLY A 167 -23.61 -21.07 -7.65
CA GLY A 167 -23.93 -22.07 -8.67
C GLY A 167 -24.13 -23.47 -8.08
N ILE A 168 -23.25 -23.89 -7.17
CA ILE A 168 -23.35 -25.20 -6.49
C ILE A 168 -24.61 -25.28 -5.63
N LEU A 169 -24.91 -24.23 -4.85
CA LEU A 169 -26.06 -24.23 -3.94
C LEU A 169 -27.40 -24.18 -4.66
N VAL A 170 -27.48 -23.45 -5.77
CA VAL A 170 -28.69 -23.38 -6.61
C VAL A 170 -28.82 -24.62 -7.50
N GLY A 171 -27.74 -25.37 -7.70
CA GLY A 171 -27.71 -26.56 -8.56
C GLY A 171 -27.70 -26.21 -10.05
N THR A 172 -27.21 -25.02 -10.41
CA THR A 172 -27.06 -24.59 -11.80
C THR A 172 -25.71 -25.01 -12.37
N ALA A 173 -25.56 -24.94 -13.69
CA ALA A 173 -24.26 -25.12 -14.32
C ALA A 173 -23.26 -24.09 -13.77
N LEU A 174 -21.98 -24.45 -13.71
CA LEU A 174 -20.94 -23.56 -13.18
C LEU A 174 -20.94 -22.23 -13.97
N PRO A 175 -21.19 -21.08 -13.30
CA PRO A 175 -21.28 -19.80 -14.00
C PRO A 175 -19.95 -19.36 -14.61
N ILE A 176 -18.82 -19.84 -14.07
CA ILE A 176 -17.47 -19.56 -14.55
C ILE A 176 -16.62 -20.83 -14.39
N LEU A 177 -15.83 -21.15 -15.41
CA LEU A 177 -14.93 -22.31 -15.41
C LEU A 177 -13.55 -22.00 -14.80
N PRO A 178 -12.81 -23.00 -14.29
CA PRO A 178 -11.48 -22.80 -13.72
C PRO A 178 -10.50 -22.08 -14.66
N LEU A 179 -10.51 -22.42 -15.96
CA LEU A 179 -9.63 -21.79 -16.93
C LEU A 179 -10.01 -20.31 -17.18
N GLN A 180 -11.29 -19.98 -17.13
CA GLN A 180 -11.78 -18.60 -17.22
C GLN A 180 -11.40 -17.80 -15.97
N ILE A 181 -11.39 -18.42 -14.78
CA ILE A 181 -10.87 -17.81 -13.55
C ILE A 181 -9.38 -17.47 -13.69
N LEU A 182 -8.58 -18.40 -14.23
CA LEU A 182 -7.16 -18.16 -14.50
C LEU A 182 -6.96 -16.99 -15.47
N TRP A 183 -7.79 -16.89 -16.52
CA TRP A 183 -7.79 -15.74 -17.43
C TRP A 183 -8.06 -14.42 -16.69
N ILE A 184 -9.15 -14.36 -15.91
CA ILE A 184 -9.50 -13.17 -15.13
C ILE A 184 -8.34 -12.77 -14.22
N ASN A 185 -7.77 -13.72 -13.47
CA ASN A 185 -6.71 -13.43 -12.50
C ASN A 185 -5.43 -12.94 -13.17
N MET A 186 -5.03 -13.56 -14.28
CA MET A 186 -3.84 -13.16 -15.04
C MET A 186 -3.99 -11.74 -15.59
N ILE A 187 -5.11 -11.46 -16.26
CA ILE A 187 -5.35 -10.18 -16.91
C ILE A 187 -5.52 -9.07 -15.87
N THR A 188 -6.34 -9.29 -14.85
CA THR A 188 -6.63 -8.26 -13.85
C THR A 188 -5.43 -7.98 -12.96
N ALA A 189 -4.64 -8.97 -12.55
CA ALA A 189 -3.46 -8.73 -11.71
C ALA A 189 -2.33 -8.05 -12.50
N VAL A 190 -2.00 -8.56 -13.69
CA VAL A 190 -0.82 -8.12 -14.46
C VAL A 190 -1.06 -6.79 -15.16
N LEU A 191 -2.22 -6.63 -15.82
CA LEU A 191 -2.45 -5.47 -16.69
C LEU A 191 -3.14 -4.31 -15.99
N LEU A 192 -3.98 -4.58 -14.98
CA LEU A 192 -4.70 -3.53 -14.25
C LEU A 192 -4.08 -3.30 -12.86
N GLY A 193 -3.91 -4.38 -12.10
CA GLY A 193 -3.43 -4.32 -10.72
C GLY A 193 -2.01 -3.78 -10.59
N LEU A 194 -1.09 -4.20 -11.47
CA LEU A 194 0.28 -3.68 -11.48
C LEU A 194 0.32 -2.16 -11.68
N GLY A 195 -0.61 -1.59 -12.44
CA GLY A 195 -0.70 -0.14 -12.65
C GLY A 195 -0.93 0.63 -11.34
N LEU A 196 -1.61 0.03 -10.35
CA LEU A 196 -1.82 0.64 -9.02
C LEU A 196 -0.54 0.73 -8.20
N ALA A 197 0.44 -0.14 -8.44
CA ALA A 197 1.74 -0.08 -7.76
C ALA A 197 2.50 1.21 -8.11
N PHE A 198 2.27 1.75 -9.30
CA PHE A 198 2.88 2.97 -9.83
C PHE A 198 1.95 4.19 -9.76
N GLU A 199 0.92 4.15 -8.91
CA GLU A 199 0.05 5.31 -8.72
C GLU A 199 0.84 6.45 -8.04
N PRO A 200 0.68 7.71 -8.48
CA PRO A 200 1.36 8.84 -7.86
C PRO A 200 1.08 8.95 -6.35
N LYS A 201 2.09 9.43 -5.61
CA LYS A 201 2.00 9.72 -4.17
C LYS A 201 0.81 10.65 -3.89
N GLU A 202 0.02 10.33 -2.87
CA GLU A 202 -1.11 11.18 -2.50
C GLU A 202 -0.65 12.53 -1.92
N PRO A 203 -1.30 13.66 -2.26
CA PRO A 203 -0.93 14.95 -1.69
C PRO A 203 -1.01 14.94 -0.15
N GLY A 204 0.01 15.52 0.49
CA GLY A 204 0.10 15.60 1.95
C GLY A 204 0.53 14.30 2.63
N ILE A 205 1.18 13.37 1.93
CA ILE A 205 1.68 12.11 2.51
C ILE A 205 2.65 12.34 3.69
N MET A 206 3.47 13.40 3.62
CA MET A 206 4.38 13.84 4.68
C MET A 206 3.72 14.73 5.75
N LEU A 207 2.40 14.95 5.69
CA LEU A 207 1.65 15.64 6.75
C LEU A 207 0.93 14.65 7.68
N ARG A 208 0.96 13.35 7.35
CA ARG A 208 0.31 12.28 8.10
C ARG A 208 1.23 11.78 9.20
N GLN A 209 0.65 11.36 10.32
CA GLN A 209 1.39 10.68 11.37
C GLN A 209 1.88 9.30 10.91
N PRO A 210 2.98 8.78 11.47
CA PRO A 210 3.43 7.42 11.21
C PRO A 210 2.33 6.41 11.55
N ARG A 211 2.28 5.33 10.77
CA ARG A 211 1.36 4.22 10.99
C ARG A 211 1.76 3.46 12.27
N ALA A 212 0.79 3.11 13.11
CA ALA A 212 1.03 2.25 14.26
C ALA A 212 1.46 0.84 13.79
N PRO A 213 2.59 0.28 14.27
CA PRO A 213 3.14 -0.98 13.74
C PRO A 213 2.17 -2.17 13.82
N GLY A 214 1.33 -2.24 14.86
CA GLY A 214 0.33 -3.31 15.05
C GLY A 214 -0.98 -3.12 14.28
N SER A 215 -1.15 -2.03 13.52
CA SER A 215 -2.39 -1.80 12.77
C SER A 215 -2.49 -2.79 11.60
N PRO A 216 -3.67 -3.40 11.35
CA PRO A 216 -3.86 -4.38 10.28
C PRO A 216 -3.78 -3.71 8.91
N ILE A 217 -3.15 -4.37 7.93
CA ILE A 217 -3.09 -3.86 6.54
C ILE A 217 -4.50 -3.70 5.98
N LEU A 218 -5.37 -4.68 6.26
CA LEU A 218 -6.79 -4.64 5.96
C LEU A 218 -7.53 -3.91 7.09
N SER A 219 -7.71 -2.60 6.93
CA SER A 219 -8.57 -1.82 7.82
C SER A 219 -10.03 -2.26 7.68
N HIS A 220 -10.87 -1.89 8.65
CA HIS A 220 -12.31 -2.16 8.58
C HIS A 220 -12.93 -1.53 7.31
N GLY A 221 -12.50 -0.32 6.94
CA GLY A 221 -12.93 0.33 5.71
C GLY A 221 -12.54 -0.45 4.45
N VAL A 222 -11.32 -1.02 4.41
CA VAL A 222 -10.86 -1.88 3.30
C VAL A 222 -11.67 -3.17 3.24
N VAL A 223 -11.91 -3.85 4.36
CA VAL A 223 -12.71 -5.08 4.41
C VAL A 223 -14.13 -4.85 3.92
N ILE A 224 -14.78 -3.76 4.34
CA ILE A 224 -16.13 -3.40 3.86
C ILE A 224 -16.13 -3.22 2.34
N ARG A 225 -15.11 -2.57 1.77
CA ARG A 225 -14.99 -2.41 0.32
C ARG A 225 -14.79 -3.75 -0.39
N ILE A 226 -13.97 -4.63 0.16
CA ILE A 226 -13.74 -5.98 -0.40
C ILE A 226 -15.04 -6.78 -0.44
N VAL A 227 -15.79 -6.79 0.67
CA VAL A 227 -17.07 -7.51 0.75
C VAL A 227 -18.10 -6.88 -0.19
N ALA A 228 -18.24 -5.56 -0.20
CA ALA A 228 -19.18 -4.86 -1.07
C ALA A 228 -18.91 -5.13 -2.56
N ALA A 229 -17.65 -4.98 -3.01
CA ALA A 229 -17.28 -5.26 -4.39
C ALA A 229 -17.43 -6.75 -4.75
N GLY A 230 -17.09 -7.67 -3.83
CA GLY A 230 -17.31 -9.10 -4.00
C GLY A 230 -18.78 -9.47 -4.17
N LEU A 231 -19.68 -8.84 -3.39
CA LEU A 231 -21.13 -9.03 -3.51
C LEU A 231 -21.69 -8.44 -4.81
N ILE A 232 -21.16 -7.31 -5.29
CA ILE A 232 -21.54 -6.73 -6.58
C ILE A 232 -21.12 -7.66 -7.72
N LEU A 233 -19.91 -8.23 -7.66
CA LEU A 233 -19.44 -9.22 -8.63
C LEU A 233 -20.32 -10.47 -8.63
N LEU A 234 -20.66 -10.98 -7.44
CA LEU A 234 -21.61 -12.09 -7.29
C LEU A 234 -22.94 -11.76 -7.96
N ALA A 235 -23.58 -10.67 -7.55
CA ALA A 235 -24.90 -10.30 -8.03
C ALA A 235 -24.89 -10.06 -9.55
N GLY A 236 -23.90 -9.33 -10.07
CA GLY A 236 -23.80 -9.00 -11.48
C GLY A 236 -23.55 -10.24 -12.35
N ALA A 237 -22.54 -11.05 -12.01
CA ALA A 237 -22.16 -12.21 -12.82
C ALA A 237 -23.21 -13.32 -12.73
N PHE A 238 -23.71 -13.62 -11.52
CA PHE A 238 -24.72 -14.65 -11.31
C PHE A 238 -26.07 -14.26 -11.93
N ALA A 239 -26.53 -13.01 -11.76
CA ALA A 239 -27.78 -12.56 -12.39
C ALA A 239 -27.69 -12.56 -13.91
N THR A 240 -26.53 -12.18 -14.47
CA THR A 240 -26.32 -12.21 -15.94
C THR A 240 -26.29 -13.63 -16.47
N PHE A 241 -25.67 -14.56 -15.74
CA PHE A 241 -25.65 -15.98 -16.06
C PHE A 241 -27.07 -16.59 -16.05
N GLU A 242 -27.82 -16.40 -14.97
CA GLU A 242 -29.20 -16.89 -14.84
C GLU A 242 -30.14 -16.25 -15.87
N TRP A 243 -30.00 -14.95 -16.12
CA TRP A 243 -30.75 -14.28 -17.18
C TRP A 243 -30.46 -14.91 -18.54
N ALA A 244 -29.19 -15.14 -18.87
CA ALA A 244 -28.81 -15.75 -20.14
C ALA A 244 -29.39 -17.18 -20.28
N GLN A 245 -29.33 -17.99 -19.23
CA GLN A 245 -29.97 -19.31 -19.22
C GLN A 245 -31.49 -19.21 -19.39
N SER A 246 -32.15 -18.31 -18.67
CA SER A 246 -33.61 -18.12 -18.76
C SER A 246 -34.09 -17.63 -20.12
N ALA A 247 -33.23 -16.89 -20.84
CA ALA A 247 -33.47 -16.43 -22.21
C ALA A 247 -33.18 -17.51 -23.26
N GLY A 248 -32.80 -18.72 -22.85
CA GLY A 248 -32.54 -19.87 -23.72
C GLY A 248 -31.18 -19.84 -24.42
N TYR A 249 -30.24 -19.00 -23.94
CA TYR A 249 -28.86 -19.05 -24.42
C TYR A 249 -28.15 -20.29 -23.84
N GLY A 250 -27.20 -20.86 -24.61
CA GLY A 250 -26.37 -21.96 -24.13
C GLY A 250 -25.35 -21.53 -23.08
N ASP A 251 -24.83 -22.52 -22.34
CA ASP A 251 -23.84 -22.34 -21.26
C ASP A 251 -22.67 -21.45 -21.67
N ASP A 252 -22.14 -21.61 -22.88
CA ASP A 252 -20.96 -20.88 -23.34
C ASP A 252 -21.22 -19.36 -23.42
N VAL A 253 -22.42 -18.97 -23.87
CA VAL A 253 -22.83 -17.55 -23.92
C VAL A 253 -23.04 -17.02 -22.52
N ALA A 254 -23.70 -17.79 -21.65
CA ALA A 254 -23.95 -17.41 -20.26
C ALA A 254 -22.65 -17.23 -19.47
N ARG A 255 -21.70 -18.17 -19.60
CA ARG A 255 -20.35 -18.09 -19.00
C ARG A 255 -19.56 -16.92 -19.57
N THR A 256 -19.59 -16.72 -20.88
CA THR A 256 -18.89 -15.58 -21.51
C THR A 256 -19.43 -14.24 -21.01
N ALA A 257 -20.75 -14.13 -20.84
CA ALA A 257 -21.36 -12.94 -20.27
C ALA A 257 -20.92 -12.74 -18.80
N ALA A 258 -20.93 -13.79 -17.98
CA ALA A 258 -20.48 -13.73 -16.59
C ALA A 258 -19.00 -13.30 -16.45
N VAL A 259 -18.09 -13.88 -17.25
CA VAL A 259 -16.68 -13.49 -17.29
C VAL A 259 -16.54 -12.03 -17.70
N ASN A 260 -17.29 -11.57 -18.70
CA ASN A 260 -17.25 -10.18 -19.13
C ASN A 260 -17.84 -9.21 -18.08
N VAL A 261 -18.79 -9.64 -17.24
CA VAL A 261 -19.20 -8.85 -16.07
C VAL A 261 -18.05 -8.68 -15.08
N PHE A 262 -17.32 -9.75 -14.76
CA PHE A 262 -16.13 -9.63 -13.91
C PHE A 262 -15.13 -8.61 -14.49
N MET A 263 -14.82 -8.74 -15.77
CA MET A 263 -13.86 -7.86 -16.45
C MET A 263 -14.33 -6.41 -16.49
N ALA A 264 -15.62 -6.16 -16.79
CA ALA A 264 -16.18 -4.81 -16.79
C ALA A 264 -16.17 -4.20 -15.39
N VAL A 265 -16.69 -4.92 -14.39
CA VAL A 265 -16.70 -4.44 -12.99
C VAL A 265 -15.28 -4.14 -12.52
N GLN A 266 -14.30 -5.01 -12.78
CA GLN A 266 -12.90 -4.78 -12.41
C GLN A 266 -12.32 -3.55 -13.09
N LEU A 267 -12.55 -3.38 -14.40
CA LEU A 267 -12.06 -2.23 -15.15
C LEU A 267 -12.62 -0.89 -14.61
N PHE A 268 -13.91 -0.82 -14.30
CA PHE A 268 -14.51 0.40 -13.76
C PHE A 268 -14.19 0.60 -12.27
N TYR A 269 -14.18 -0.48 -11.48
CA TYR A 269 -13.83 -0.45 -10.06
C TYR A 269 -12.36 -0.08 -9.82
N LEU A 270 -11.47 -0.40 -10.76
CA LEU A 270 -10.06 0.03 -10.74
C LEU A 270 -9.97 1.53 -10.51
N PHE A 271 -10.77 2.32 -11.22
CA PHE A 271 -10.79 3.77 -11.05
C PHE A 271 -11.14 4.12 -9.61
N ALA A 272 -12.19 3.55 -9.01
CA ALA A 272 -12.56 3.75 -7.61
C ALA A 272 -11.49 3.33 -6.59
N CYS A 273 -10.54 2.48 -6.96
CA CYS A 273 -9.42 2.07 -6.12
C CYS A 273 -8.20 2.99 -6.20
N ARG A 274 -8.13 3.91 -7.18
CA ARG A 274 -6.96 4.79 -7.37
C ARG A 274 -6.74 5.76 -6.22
N SER A 275 -7.82 6.13 -5.52
CA SER A 275 -7.73 6.81 -4.23
C SER A 275 -8.77 6.28 -3.26
N MET A 276 -8.32 5.89 -2.08
CA MET A 276 -9.20 5.45 -0.99
C MET A 276 -9.85 6.65 -0.29
N ARG A 277 -9.23 7.83 -0.38
CA ARG A 277 -9.61 9.05 0.36
C ARG A 277 -10.43 10.03 -0.48
N ARG A 278 -10.39 9.94 -1.80
CA ARG A 278 -11.09 10.85 -2.72
C ARG A 278 -12.20 10.13 -3.47
N SER A 279 -13.08 10.90 -4.13
CA SER A 279 -14.12 10.35 -5.01
C SER A 279 -13.59 10.27 -6.44
N VAL A 280 -14.13 9.33 -7.22
CA VAL A 280 -13.74 9.07 -8.62
C VAL A 280 -13.79 10.34 -9.48
N PHE A 281 -14.72 11.23 -9.20
CA PHE A 281 -14.93 12.45 -9.99
C PHE A 281 -13.95 13.59 -9.68
N THR A 282 -13.06 13.41 -8.70
CA THR A 282 -12.16 14.48 -8.24
C THR A 282 -10.77 14.43 -8.85
N TYR A 283 -10.40 13.33 -9.51
CA TYR A 283 -9.10 13.18 -10.17
C TYR A 283 -9.24 12.97 -11.67
N HIS A 284 -8.20 13.36 -12.38
CA HIS A 284 -8.12 13.16 -13.82
C HIS A 284 -7.98 11.65 -14.13
N PRO A 285 -8.90 11.04 -14.91
CA PRO A 285 -8.85 9.60 -15.20
C PRO A 285 -7.55 9.15 -15.86
N PHE A 286 -6.85 10.02 -16.58
CA PHE A 286 -5.62 9.70 -17.32
C PHE A 286 -4.32 10.19 -16.65
N SER A 287 -4.30 10.31 -15.32
CA SER A 287 -3.06 10.73 -14.62
C SER A 287 -2.03 9.61 -14.46
N ASN A 288 -2.40 8.34 -14.65
CA ASN A 288 -1.50 7.19 -14.55
C ASN A 288 -1.44 6.44 -15.89
N ARG A 289 -0.41 6.73 -16.67
CA ARG A 289 -0.21 6.16 -18.02
C ARG A 289 -0.12 4.64 -18.03
N MET A 290 0.35 4.02 -16.95
CA MET A 290 0.43 2.55 -16.85
C MET A 290 -0.96 1.93 -16.74
N ILE A 291 -1.85 2.54 -15.97
CA ILE A 291 -3.26 2.12 -15.90
C ILE A 291 -3.95 2.34 -17.24
N ASP A 292 -3.72 3.50 -17.88
CA ASP A 292 -4.35 3.80 -19.18
C ASP A 292 -3.94 2.80 -20.26
N LEU A 293 -2.64 2.48 -20.34
CA LEU A 293 -2.12 1.45 -21.23
C LEU A 293 -2.69 0.07 -20.87
N GLY A 294 -2.72 -0.27 -19.58
CA GLY A 294 -3.30 -1.51 -19.08
C GLY A 294 -4.75 -1.68 -19.50
N VAL A 295 -5.58 -0.66 -19.29
CA VAL A 295 -6.99 -0.63 -19.71
C VAL A 295 -7.12 -0.83 -21.22
N ALA A 296 -6.33 -0.12 -22.03
CA ALA A 296 -6.36 -0.28 -23.48
C ALA A 296 -6.03 -1.71 -23.92
N VAL A 297 -4.98 -2.31 -23.35
CA VAL A 297 -4.58 -3.70 -23.64
C VAL A 297 -5.66 -4.69 -23.18
N VAL A 298 -6.25 -4.49 -21.99
CA VAL A 298 -7.33 -5.34 -21.48
C VAL A 298 -8.54 -5.31 -22.38
N VAL A 299 -8.96 -4.14 -22.87
CA VAL A 299 -10.09 -4.04 -23.80
C VAL A 299 -9.83 -4.86 -25.07
N VAL A 300 -8.64 -4.75 -25.66
CA VAL A 300 -8.26 -5.53 -26.85
C VAL A 300 -8.26 -7.03 -26.55
N LEU A 301 -7.62 -7.45 -25.45
CA LEU A 301 -7.56 -8.85 -25.06
C LEU A 301 -8.95 -9.42 -24.74
N GLN A 302 -9.84 -8.62 -24.17
CA GLN A 302 -11.19 -9.05 -23.83
C GLN A 302 -12.09 -9.19 -25.06
N VAL A 303 -11.90 -8.33 -26.07
CA VAL A 303 -12.53 -8.50 -27.38
C VAL A 303 -12.02 -9.78 -28.05
N LEU A 304 -10.70 -10.05 -28.01
CA LEU A 304 -10.13 -11.29 -28.51
C LEU A 304 -10.66 -12.51 -27.76
N PHE A 305 -10.74 -12.46 -26.44
CA PHE A 305 -11.31 -13.52 -25.60
C PHE A 305 -12.76 -13.85 -25.99
N THR A 306 -13.56 -12.83 -26.32
CA THR A 306 -14.99 -12.99 -26.62
C THR A 306 -15.26 -13.45 -28.05
N TYR A 307 -14.44 -13.05 -29.02
CA TYR A 307 -14.73 -13.24 -30.45
C TYR A 307 -13.74 -14.11 -31.22
N ALA A 308 -12.55 -14.41 -30.69
CA ALA A 308 -11.57 -15.22 -31.41
C ALA A 308 -11.97 -16.71 -31.41
N PRO A 309 -11.97 -17.39 -32.57
CA PRO A 309 -12.33 -18.82 -32.64
C PRO A 309 -11.46 -19.74 -31.78
N SER A 310 -10.18 -19.41 -31.62
CA SER A 310 -9.28 -20.17 -30.73
C SER A 310 -9.67 -20.06 -29.26
N MET A 311 -10.25 -18.94 -28.84
CA MET A 311 -10.71 -18.72 -27.47
C MET A 311 -12.03 -19.44 -27.20
N HIS A 312 -12.90 -19.57 -28.20
CA HIS A 312 -14.13 -20.37 -28.10
C HIS A 312 -13.81 -21.82 -27.76
N VAL A 313 -12.82 -22.41 -28.45
CA VAL A 313 -12.38 -23.79 -28.21
C VAL A 313 -11.60 -23.94 -26.90
N ALA A 314 -10.73 -22.99 -26.59
CA ALA A 314 -9.85 -23.12 -25.42
C ALA A 314 -10.56 -22.84 -24.09
N TYR A 315 -11.51 -21.90 -24.05
CA TYR A 315 -12.12 -21.39 -22.82
C TYR A 315 -13.63 -21.60 -22.73
N ASP A 316 -14.23 -22.34 -23.66
CA ASP A 316 -15.69 -22.55 -23.76
C ASP A 316 -16.44 -21.21 -23.79
N THR A 317 -16.02 -20.34 -24.71
CA THR A 317 -16.57 -18.99 -24.88
C THR A 317 -17.41 -18.88 -26.15
N ALA A 318 -18.31 -17.89 -26.18
CA ALA A 318 -19.22 -17.65 -27.29
C ALA A 318 -19.41 -16.15 -27.55
N PRO A 319 -19.71 -15.74 -28.80
CA PRO A 319 -19.85 -14.34 -29.15
C PRO A 319 -21.04 -13.69 -28.43
N LEU A 320 -20.84 -12.46 -27.97
CA LEU A 320 -21.88 -11.66 -27.33
C LEU A 320 -22.50 -10.65 -28.30
N THR A 321 -23.79 -10.40 -28.13
CA THR A 321 -24.54 -9.36 -28.84
C THR A 321 -24.29 -7.98 -28.26
N ALA A 322 -24.59 -6.93 -29.03
CA ALA A 322 -24.47 -5.54 -28.55
C ALA A 322 -25.36 -5.25 -27.32
N GLY A 323 -26.55 -5.85 -27.24
CA GLY A 323 -27.44 -5.70 -26.09
C GLY A 323 -26.84 -6.29 -24.80
N GLN A 324 -26.22 -7.47 -24.91
CA GLN A 324 -25.51 -8.11 -23.79
C GLN A 324 -24.33 -7.26 -23.33
N TRP A 325 -23.54 -6.72 -24.25
CA TRP A 325 -22.46 -5.76 -23.91
C TRP A 325 -22.98 -4.51 -23.21
N GLY A 326 -24.11 -3.95 -23.65
CA GLY A 326 -24.74 -2.82 -23.00
C GLY A 326 -25.09 -3.09 -21.53
N ALA A 327 -25.66 -4.27 -21.25
CA ALA A 327 -25.96 -4.69 -19.88
C ALA A 327 -24.67 -4.88 -19.05
N ILE A 328 -23.66 -5.55 -19.59
CA ILE A 328 -22.38 -5.79 -18.94
C ILE A 328 -21.67 -4.48 -18.57
N LEU A 329 -21.56 -3.55 -19.51
CA LEU A 329 -20.93 -2.25 -19.27
C LEU A 329 -21.78 -1.41 -18.29
N GLY A 330 -23.10 -1.50 -18.37
CA GLY A 330 -24.02 -0.86 -17.42
C GLY A 330 -23.79 -1.36 -15.98
N ILE A 331 -23.62 -2.67 -15.78
CA ILE A 331 -23.27 -3.25 -14.48
C ILE A 331 -21.91 -2.74 -14.01
N GLY A 332 -20.91 -2.68 -14.90
CA GLY A 332 -19.58 -2.17 -14.57
C GLY A 332 -19.58 -0.70 -14.11
N VAL A 333 -20.25 0.18 -14.84
CA VAL A 333 -20.41 1.59 -14.46
C VAL A 333 -21.21 1.71 -13.16
N GLY A 334 -22.31 0.96 -13.03
CA GLY A 334 -23.11 0.91 -11.80
C GLY A 334 -22.29 0.49 -10.58
N ALA A 335 -21.45 -0.52 -10.72
CA ALA A 335 -20.53 -0.98 -9.67
C ALA A 335 -19.58 0.13 -9.22
N MET A 336 -18.98 0.87 -10.16
CA MET A 336 -18.11 2.01 -9.84
C MET A 336 -18.86 3.09 -9.06
N LEU A 337 -20.08 3.45 -9.47
CA LEU A 337 -20.89 4.45 -8.77
C LEU A 337 -21.25 4.01 -7.35
N VAL A 338 -21.65 2.75 -7.19
CA VAL A 338 -21.96 2.17 -5.87
C VAL A 338 -20.71 2.18 -4.99
N MET A 339 -19.55 1.79 -5.52
CA MET A 339 -18.31 1.76 -4.76
C MET A 339 -17.79 3.15 -4.41
N ASP A 340 -17.98 4.15 -5.27
CA ASP A 340 -17.69 5.55 -4.93
C ASP A 340 -18.59 6.04 -3.78
N LEU A 341 -19.89 5.70 -3.82
CA LEU A 341 -20.83 6.00 -2.75
C LEU A 341 -20.44 5.31 -1.43
N VAL A 342 -20.06 4.03 -1.46
CA VAL A 342 -19.53 3.31 -0.28
C VAL A 342 -18.31 4.06 0.27
N GLY A 343 -17.40 4.51 -0.59
CA GLY A 343 -16.26 5.31 -0.18
C GLY A 343 -16.65 6.63 0.49
N ILE A 344 -17.66 7.34 -0.02
CA ILE A 344 -18.18 8.58 0.58
C ILE A 344 -18.78 8.30 1.96
N VAL A 345 -19.56 7.23 2.11
CA VAL A 345 -20.20 6.87 3.38
C VAL A 345 -19.15 6.51 4.44
N LEU A 346 -18.17 5.67 4.10
CA LEU A 346 -17.09 5.28 5.02
C LEU A 346 -16.32 6.50 5.54
N ARG A 347 -16.02 7.47 4.66
CA ARG A 347 -15.38 8.73 5.04
C ARG A 347 -16.22 9.57 5.99
N ARG A 348 -17.53 9.68 5.74
CA ARG A 348 -18.45 10.41 6.63
C ARG A 348 -18.56 9.76 8.01
N LEU A 349 -18.51 8.43 8.07
CA LEU A 349 -18.56 7.66 9.31
C LEU A 349 -17.20 7.56 10.02
N ARG A 350 -16.12 8.11 9.46
CA ARG A 350 -14.73 8.00 9.96
C ARG A 350 -14.27 6.56 10.15
N ILE A 351 -14.72 5.67 9.27
CA ILE A 351 -14.29 4.28 9.19
C ILE A 351 -13.24 4.22 8.08
N GLU A 352 -11.97 4.44 8.44
CA GLU A 352 -10.82 4.31 7.53
C GLU A 352 -10.34 2.85 7.39
#